data_AF-A0A7W4KGN6-F1
#
_entry.id   AF-A0A7W4KGN6-F1
#
_cell.length_a   1.000
_cell.length_b   1.000
_cell.length_c   1.000
_cell.angle_alpha   90.00
_cell.angle_beta   90.00
_cell.angle_gamma   90.00
#
_symmetry.space_group_name_H-M   'P 1'
#
loop_
_entity.id
_entity.type
_entity.pdbx_description
1 polymer ?
#
loop_
_entity_poly.entity_id
_entity_poly.type
_entity_poly.pdbx_seq_one_letter_code
_entity_poly.pdbx_strand_id
1 'polypeptide(L)'
;MKTPLIRPGAEAFVIVCSCNALSHTDIEAAISAGASRPAEIHAARKCRAQCGNCVPGMLCLLRNALKAAAMESAPASGAQRHHLA
;
A
#
# COMPACT_ATOMS: atom_id res chain seq x y z
N MET A 1 -33.32 8.62 -0.78
CA MET A 1 -32.02 7.99 -1.14
C MET A 1 -30.96 9.08 -1.28
N LYS A 2 -30.34 9.50 -0.16
CA LYS A 2 -29.17 10.38 -0.17
C LYS A 2 -27.94 9.48 -0.12
N THR A 3 -27.25 9.32 -1.24
CA THR A 3 -25.93 8.68 -1.27
C THR A 3 -24.99 9.51 -0.38
N PRO A 4 -24.26 8.92 0.59
CA PRO A 4 -23.33 9.69 1.39
C PRO A 4 -22.19 10.19 0.49
N LEU A 5 -21.97 11.50 0.48
CA LEU A 5 -20.80 12.13 -0.12
C LEU A 5 -19.59 11.85 0.78
N ILE A 6 -19.11 10.60 0.78
CA ILE A 6 -17.78 10.30 1.32
C ILE A 6 -16.80 10.99 0.36
N ARG A 7 -16.26 12.14 0.80
CA ARG A 7 -15.20 12.83 0.05
C ARG A 7 -14.03 11.84 -0.05
N PRO A 8 -13.51 11.53 -1.26
CA PRO A 8 -12.26 10.78 -1.37
C PRO A 8 -11.18 11.56 -0.58
N GLY A 9 -10.78 11.03 0.57
CA GLY A 9 -9.84 11.69 1.50
C GLY A 9 -10.21 11.64 3.00
N ALA A 10 -11.41 11.22 3.39
CA ALA A 10 -11.78 11.13 4.82
C ALA A 10 -11.29 9.85 5.53
N GLU A 11 -10.90 8.81 4.78
CA GLU A 11 -10.49 7.49 5.32
C GLU A 11 -8.96 7.38 5.52
N ALA A 12 -8.23 8.47 5.23
CA ALA A 12 -6.78 8.58 5.12
C ALA A 12 -6.04 8.96 6.42
N PHE A 13 -6.75 9.19 7.53
CA PHE A 13 -6.20 9.88 8.70
C PHE A 13 -5.46 8.97 9.71
N VAL A 14 -5.40 7.66 9.51
CA VAL A 14 -4.72 6.77 10.47
C VAL A 14 -3.23 7.07 10.50
N ILE A 15 -2.73 7.58 11.63
CA ILE A 15 -1.31 7.78 11.88
C ILE A 15 -0.64 6.44 12.14
N VAL A 16 0.33 6.09 11.31
CA VAL A 16 1.13 4.87 11.41
C VAL A 16 2.45 5.13 12.13
N CYS A 17 3.03 6.33 11.98
CA CYS A 17 4.24 6.74 12.69
C CYS A 17 4.00 8.05 13.45
N SER A 18 3.94 7.99 14.78
CA SER A 18 3.79 9.19 15.62
C SER A 18 5.06 10.07 15.60
N CYS A 19 6.24 9.44 15.67
CA CYS A 19 7.55 10.10 15.61
C CYS A 19 7.75 11.05 14.42
N ASN A 20 7.30 10.61 13.24
CA ASN A 20 7.51 11.32 11.99
C ASN A 20 6.19 11.81 11.36
N ALA A 21 5.07 11.73 12.12
CA ALA A 21 3.72 12.07 11.67
C ALA A 21 3.35 11.47 10.29
N LEU A 22 3.64 10.18 10.09
CA LEU A 22 3.30 9.48 8.84
C LEU A 22 1.93 8.83 8.96
N SER A 23 1.05 9.14 8.02
CA SER A 23 -0.26 8.51 7.86
C SER A 23 -0.20 7.25 7.00
N HIS A 24 -1.30 6.50 6.97
CA HIS A 24 -1.51 5.41 6.02
C HIS A 24 -1.26 5.87 4.59
N THR A 25 -1.82 7.03 4.23
CA THR A 25 -1.72 7.61 2.88
C THR A 25 -0.29 7.99 2.51
N ASP A 26 0.51 8.49 3.46
CA ASP A 26 1.93 8.77 3.23
C ASP A 26 2.68 7.48 2.87
N ILE A 27 2.32 6.36 3.51
CA ILE A 27 2.93 5.06 3.24
C ILE A 27 2.48 4.53 1.88
N GLU A 28 1.19 4.57 1.56
CA GLU A 28 0.68 4.16 0.25
C GLU A 28 1.31 4.99 -0.88
N ALA A 29 1.39 6.31 -0.73
CA ALA A 29 2.03 7.18 -1.71
C ALA A 29 3.51 6.81 -1.91
N ALA A 30 4.23 6.48 -0.84
CA ALA A 30 5.62 6.03 -0.94
C ALA A 30 5.71 4.66 -1.65
N ILE A 31 4.79 3.73 -1.39
CA ILE A 31 4.74 2.43 -2.05
C ILE A 31 4.43 2.58 -3.54
N SER A 32 3.45 3.42 -3.91
CA SER A 32 3.12 3.73 -5.31
C SER A 32 4.29 4.41 -6.03
N ALA A 33 5.14 5.15 -5.31
CA ALA A 33 6.38 5.72 -5.84
C ALA A 33 7.54 4.70 -5.94
N GLY A 34 7.33 3.44 -5.54
CA GLY A 34 8.29 2.35 -5.65
C GLY A 34 9.00 1.95 -4.36
N ALA A 35 8.59 2.47 -3.19
CA ALA A 35 9.17 2.03 -1.92
C ALA A 35 8.87 0.54 -1.68
N SER A 36 9.93 -0.23 -1.43
CA SER A 36 9.88 -1.66 -1.16
C SER A 36 10.25 -2.01 0.29
N ARG A 37 10.84 -1.05 1.03
CA ARG A 37 11.34 -1.25 2.40
C ARG A 37 11.02 -0.03 3.28
N PRO A 38 10.88 -0.20 4.62
CA PRO A 38 10.58 0.90 5.54
C PRO A 38 11.56 2.07 5.46
N ALA A 39 12.86 1.82 5.22
CA ALA A 39 13.84 2.88 5.08
C ALA A 39 13.55 3.82 3.90
N GLU A 40 13.00 3.30 2.80
CA GLU A 40 12.64 4.07 1.61
C GLU A 40 11.40 4.93 1.85
N ILE A 41 10.44 4.44 2.64
CA ILE A 41 9.28 5.21 3.09
C ILE A 41 9.73 6.44 3.90
N HIS A 42 10.65 6.25 4.86
CA HIS A 42 11.19 7.36 5.63
C HIS A 42 12.00 8.33 4.74
N ALA A 43 12.81 7.81 3.81
CA ALA A 43 13.58 8.62 2.88
C ALA A 43 12.70 9.47 1.95
N ALA A 44 11.59 8.91 1.44
CA ALA A 44 10.61 9.62 0.61
C ALA A 44 10.01 10.84 1.31
N ARG A 45 9.89 10.79 2.65
CA ARG A 45 9.40 11.89 3.48
C ARG A 45 10.52 12.69 4.15
N LYS A 46 11.78 12.47 3.73
CA LYS A 46 12.98 13.15 4.24
C LYS A 46 13.17 13.03 5.75
N CYS A 47 12.72 11.91 6.33
CA CYS A 47 12.86 11.63 7.76
C CYS A 47 13.70 10.37 8.00
N ARG A 48 14.02 10.11 9.26
CA ARG A 48 14.72 8.88 9.69
C ARG A 48 13.88 8.15 10.74
N ALA A 49 14.07 6.84 10.84
CA ALA A 49 13.42 6.06 11.89
C ALA A 49 13.92 6.51 13.28
N GLN A 50 13.00 6.65 14.23
CA GLN A 50 13.31 7.02 15.62
C GLN A 50 13.13 5.81 16.56
N CYS A 51 11.89 5.42 16.87
CA CYS A 51 11.59 4.35 17.82
C CYS A 51 11.31 2.97 17.19
N GLY A 52 11.03 2.90 15.88
CA GLY A 52 10.76 1.65 15.17
C GLY A 52 9.39 1.01 15.38
N ASN A 53 8.54 1.51 16.28
CA ASN A 53 7.22 0.92 16.57
C ASN A 53 6.27 0.84 15.36
N CYS A 54 6.47 1.69 14.36
CA CYS A 54 5.70 1.71 13.12
C CYS A 54 6.11 0.62 12.11
N VAL A 55 7.27 -0.02 12.29
CA VAL A 55 7.86 -0.96 11.31
C VAL A 55 6.97 -2.18 11.04
N PRO A 56 6.37 -2.87 12.04
CA PRO A 56 5.48 -3.99 11.76
C PRO A 56 4.27 -3.60 10.90
N GLY A 57 3.69 -2.42 11.17
CA GLY A 57 2.58 -1.86 10.39
C GLY A 57 3.00 -1.52 8.95
N MET A 58 4.12 -0.83 8.77
CA MET A 58 4.69 -0.53 7.44
C MET A 58 4.95 -1.81 6.64
N LEU A 59 5.52 -2.84 7.26
CA LEU A 59 5.79 -4.11 6.60
C LEU A 59 4.50 -4.84 6.20
N CYS A 60 3.43 -4.72 6.99
CA CYS A 60 2.13 -5.26 6.63
C CYS A 60 1.61 -4.62 5.34
N LEU A 61 1.63 -3.28 5.28
CA LEU A 61 1.18 -2.52 4.11
C LEU A 61 2.01 -2.84 2.86
N LEU A 62 3.35 -2.84 2.99
CA LEU A 62 4.27 -3.22 1.92
C LEU A 62 3.97 -4.62 1.38
N ARG A 63 3.82 -5.62 2.26
CA ARG A 63 3.54 -6.99 1.87
C ARG A 63 2.20 -7.13 1.16
N ASN A 64 1.17 -6.42 1.63
CA ASN A 64 -0.15 -6.44 0.99
C ASN A 64 -0.10 -5.80 -0.39
N ALA A 65 0.56 -4.66 -0.54
CA ALA A 65 0.70 -4.00 -1.83
C ALA A 65 1.48 -4.85 -2.85
N LEU A 66 2.59 -5.48 -2.42
CA LEU A 66 3.36 -6.38 -3.29
C LEU A 66 2.54 -7.61 -3.73
N LYS A 67 1.73 -8.18 -2.83
CA LYS A 67 0.83 -9.28 -3.17
C LYS A 67 -0.27 -8.85 -4.14
N ALA A 68 -0.88 -7.69 -3.93
CA ALA A 68 -1.89 -7.15 -4.82
C ALA A 68 -1.33 -6.92 -6.23
N ALA A 69 -0.13 -6.33 -6.33
CA ALA A 69 0.56 -6.14 -7.61
C ALA A 69 0.86 -7.49 -8.31
N ALA A 70 1.31 -8.50 -7.55
CA ALA A 70 1.56 -9.83 -8.10
C ALA A 70 0.29 -10.49 -8.66
N MET A 71 -0.86 -10.31 -8.00
CA MET A 71 -2.15 -10.85 -8.47
C MET A 71 -2.66 -10.14 -9.73
N GLU A 72 -2.51 -8.82 -9.83
CA GLU A 72 -2.89 -8.03 -11.03
C GLU A 72 -1.99 -8.39 -12.24
N SER A 73 -0.71 -8.67 -12.00
CA SER A 73 0.26 -8.99 -13.05
C SER A 73 0.27 -10.47 -13.50
N ALA A 74 -0.57 -11.33 -12.93
CA ALA A 74 -0.67 -12.72 -13.37
C ALA A 74 -1.40 -12.81 -14.72
N PRO A 75 -0.79 -13.37 -15.78
CA PRO A 75 -1.53 -13.60 -17.01
C PRO A 75 -2.62 -14.62 -16.71
N ALA A 76 -3.87 -14.28 -17.01
CA ALA A 76 -4.93 -15.25 -17.19
C ALA A 76 -4.53 -16.12 -18.40
N SER A 77 -3.68 -17.13 -18.16
CA SER A 77 -3.33 -18.11 -19.18
C SER A 77 -4.59 -18.93 -19.45
N GLY A 78 -5.28 -18.56 -20.53
CA GLY A 78 -6.35 -19.35 -21.10
C GLY A 78 -5.91 -20.80 -21.30
N ALA A 79 -6.78 -21.71 -20.89
CA ALA A 79 -6.78 -23.09 -21.36
C ALA A 79 -8.18 -23.40 -21.91
N GLN A 80 -8.56 -22.72 -22.99
CA GLN A 80 -9.66 -23.16 -23.83
C GLN A 80 -9.17 -24.40 -24.60
N ARG A 81 -9.48 -25.60 -24.07
CA ARG A 81 -9.32 -26.83 -24.83
C ARG A 81 -10.59 -27.04 -25.66
N HIS A 82 -10.44 -26.82 -26.96
CA HIS A 82 -11.36 -27.27 -27.98
C HIS A 82 -11.51 -28.80 -27.87
N HIS A 83 -12.73 -29.30 -27.63
CA HIS A 83 -13.10 -30.65 -28.03
C HIS A 83 -14.21 -30.54 -29.06
N LEU A 84 -13.76 -30.49 -30.31
CA LEU A 84 -14.53 -30.92 -31.47
C LEU A 84 -14.56 -32.46 -31.44
N ALA A 85 -15.73 -33.04 -31.28
CA ALA A 85 -16.09 -34.38 -31.73
C ALA A 85 -17.62 -34.42 -31.87
#